data_AF-A0A3C0J9X9-F1
#
_entry.id   AF-A0A3C0J9X9-F1
#
_cell.length_a   1.000
_cell.length_b   1.000
_cell.length_c   1.000
_cell.angle_alpha   90.00
_cell.angle_beta   90.00
_cell.angle_gamma   90.00
#
_symmetry.space_group_name_H-M   'P 1'
#
loop_
_entity.id
_entity.type
_entity.pdbx_description
1 polymer ?
#
loop_
_entity_poly.entity_id
_entity_poly.type
_entity_poly.pdbx_seq_one_letter_code
_entity_poly.pdbx_strand_id
1 'polypeptide(L)'
;MGTKIMVDTEKIESVKRQIEEYQRAYQGAYHRLYEIDEELNNTWKGVDSDKFSGQLKEFRGDFDDLDANITSYITFLNSAKKAYDAAQDDITTEAGKLTTDY
;
A
#
# COMPACT_ATOMS: atom_id res chain seq x y z
N MET A 1 -26.48 -20.46 14.46
CA MET A 1 -25.02 -20.24 14.47
C MET A 1 -24.72 -19.12 13.50
N GLY A 2 -24.33 -17.94 14.00
CA GLY A 2 -24.08 -16.76 13.17
C GLY A 2 -22.81 -16.94 12.34
N THR A 3 -22.89 -16.61 11.06
CA THR A 3 -21.76 -16.63 10.13
C THR A 3 -20.73 -15.61 10.59
N LYS A 4 -19.65 -16.07 11.20
CA LYS A 4 -18.58 -15.22 11.73
C LYS A 4 -17.63 -14.84 10.59
N ILE A 5 -17.78 -13.64 10.04
CA ILE A 5 -16.99 -13.07 8.92
C ILE A 5 -15.57 -12.64 9.40
N MET A 6 -14.95 -13.36 10.34
CA MET A 6 -13.58 -13.00 10.80
C MET A 6 -12.50 -13.41 9.80
N VAL A 7 -12.73 -14.50 9.06
CA VAL A 7 -11.73 -15.07 8.15
C VAL A 7 -11.39 -14.12 7.00
N ASP A 8 -12.38 -13.38 6.48
CA ASP A 8 -12.17 -12.45 5.37
C ASP A 8 -11.39 -11.20 5.82
N THR A 9 -11.68 -10.69 7.01
CA THR A 9 -11.01 -9.52 7.57
C THR A 9 -9.53 -9.77 7.88
N GLU A 10 -9.19 -10.93 8.44
CA GLU A 10 -7.79 -11.33 8.69
C GLU A 10 -7.00 -11.43 7.38
N LYS A 11 -7.63 -11.94 6.33
CA LYS A 11 -7.00 -12.06 5.01
C LYS A 11 -6.77 -10.68 4.37
N ILE A 12 -7.72 -9.76 4.48
CA ILE A 12 -7.54 -8.36 4.04
C ILE A 12 -6.35 -7.73 4.76
N GLU A 13 -6.24 -7.90 6.07
CA GLU A 13 -5.14 -7.35 6.87
C GLU A 13 -3.79 -7.95 6.46
N SER A 14 -3.73 -9.27 6.23
CA SER A 14 -2.52 -9.95 5.78
C SER A 14 -2.04 -9.46 4.42
N VAL A 15 -2.95 -9.35 3.44
CA VAL A 15 -2.61 -8.86 2.09
C VAL A 15 -2.18 -7.40 2.14
N LYS A 16 -2.87 -6.57 2.92
CA LYS A 16 -2.50 -5.17 3.11
C LYS A 16 -1.05 -5.01 3.59
N ARG A 17 -0.66 -5.78 4.61
CA ARG A 17 0.73 -5.75 5.15
C ARG A 17 1.76 -6.13 4.10
N GLN A 18 1.49 -7.15 3.29
CA GLN A 18 2.39 -7.54 2.20
C GLN A 18 2.55 -6.42 1.17
N ILE A 19 1.45 -5.73 0.84
CA ILE A 19 1.49 -4.62 -0.11
C ILE A 19 2.26 -3.42 0.47
N GLU A 20 2.07 -3.12 1.75
CA GLU A 20 2.84 -2.09 2.46
C GLU A 20 4.35 -2.43 2.50
N GLU A 21 4.72 -3.71 2.65
CA GLU A 21 6.11 -4.17 2.55
C GLU A 21 6.67 -3.96 1.14
N TYR A 22 5.93 -4.32 0.10
CA TYR A 22 6.33 -4.09 -1.28
C TYR A 22 6.46 -2.61 -1.61
N GLN A 23 5.54 -1.77 -1.11
CA GLN A 23 5.61 -0.32 -1.28
C GLN A 23 6.89 0.25 -0.67
N ARG A 24 7.23 -0.15 0.57
CA ARG A 24 8.47 0.30 1.23
C ARG A 24 9.72 -0.14 0.47
N ALA A 25 9.74 -1.39 -0.01
CA ALA A 25 10.88 -1.91 -0.78
C ALA A 25 11.03 -1.15 -2.11
N TYR A 26 9.92 -0.87 -2.78
CA TYR A 26 9.87 -0.06 -3.98
C TYR A 26 10.37 1.38 -3.74
N GLN A 27 9.89 2.02 -2.67
CA GLN A 27 10.33 3.35 -2.25
C GLN A 27 11.84 3.42 -2.01
N GLY A 28 12.36 2.45 -1.27
CA GLY A 28 13.80 2.35 -1.04
C GLY A 28 14.60 2.13 -2.32
N ALA A 29 14.09 1.31 -3.25
CA ALA A 29 14.78 1.01 -4.49
C ALA A 29 14.93 2.24 -5.40
N TYR A 30 13.85 3.00 -5.63
CA TYR A 30 13.94 4.18 -6.49
C TYR A 30 14.69 5.33 -5.82
N HIS A 31 14.60 5.49 -4.48
CA HIS A 31 15.40 6.50 -3.78
C HIS A 31 16.90 6.22 -3.97
N ARG A 32 17.30 4.97 -3.75
CA ARG A 32 18.68 4.53 -3.93
C ARG A 32 19.17 4.69 -5.38
N LEU A 33 18.29 4.50 -6.35
CA LEU A 33 18.62 4.71 -7.76
C LEU A 33 19.03 6.18 -8.03
N TYR A 34 18.30 7.14 -7.47
CA TYR A 34 18.66 8.55 -7.61
C TYR A 34 19.90 8.95 -6.81
N GLU A 35 20.12 8.38 -5.62
CA GLU A 35 21.37 8.57 -4.89
C GLU A 35 22.59 8.10 -5.71
N ILE A 36 22.49 6.91 -6.33
CA ILE A 36 23.54 6.38 -7.21
C ILE A 36 23.76 7.27 -8.43
N ASP A 37 22.70 7.83 -9.03
CA ASP A 37 22.83 8.78 -10.15
C ASP A 37 23.56 10.07 -9.73
N GLU A 38 23.27 10.61 -8.55
CA GLU A 38 23.99 11.77 -8.01
C GLU A 38 25.48 11.46 -7.76
N GLU A 39 25.79 10.31 -7.15
CA GLU A 39 27.16 9.82 -6.96
C GLU A 39 27.90 9.63 -8.29
N LEU A 40 27.24 9.02 -9.27
CA LEU A 40 27.79 8.77 -10.60
C LEU A 40 28.08 10.08 -11.30
N ASN A 41 27.13 11.03 -11.27
CA ASN A 41 27.30 12.33 -11.90
C ASN A 41 28.48 13.08 -11.26
N ASN A 42 28.77 12.93 -9.97
CA ASN A 42 29.95 13.55 -9.35
C ASN A 42 31.30 13.08 -9.93
N THR A 43 31.37 11.85 -10.43
CA THR A 43 32.60 11.24 -10.95
C THR A 43 32.66 11.24 -12.48
N TRP A 44 31.52 10.98 -13.13
CA TRP A 44 31.39 10.94 -14.58
C TRP A 44 30.72 12.22 -15.05
N LYS A 45 31.53 13.14 -15.59
CA LYS A 45 31.06 14.44 -16.11
C LYS A 45 31.03 14.43 -17.64
N GLY A 46 30.04 15.13 -18.20
CA GLY A 46 29.91 15.36 -19.64
C GLY A 46 28.52 15.08 -20.16
N VAL A 47 28.33 15.37 -21.45
CA VAL A 47 27.02 15.34 -22.14
C VAL A 47 26.31 13.98 -22.01
N ASP A 48 27.06 12.88 -22.02
CA ASP A 48 26.49 11.53 -21.89
C ASP A 48 25.91 11.29 -20.48
N SER A 49 26.63 11.72 -19.43
CA SER A 49 26.13 11.62 -18.05
C SER A 49 24.93 12.53 -17.85
N ASP A 50 24.96 13.76 -18.39
CA ASP A 50 23.83 14.68 -18.28
C ASP A 50 22.57 14.13 -18.94
N LYS A 51 22.73 13.46 -20.11
CA LYS A 51 21.62 12.81 -20.81
C LYS A 51 21.07 11.63 -20.02
N PHE A 52 21.95 10.80 -19.46
CA PHE A 52 21.54 9.66 -18.63
C PHE A 52 20.75 10.12 -17.39
N SER A 53 21.32 11.03 -16.60
CA SER A 53 20.65 11.58 -15.41
C SER A 53 19.35 12.32 -15.77
N GLY A 54 19.32 12.99 -16.92
CA GLY A 54 18.11 13.62 -17.47
C GLY A 54 16.99 12.61 -17.72
N GLN A 55 17.28 11.54 -18.45
CA GLN A 55 16.30 10.48 -18.72
C GLN A 55 15.84 9.78 -17.43
N LEU A 56 16.75 9.55 -16.48
CA LEU A 56 16.38 8.94 -15.22
C LEU A 56 15.39 9.82 -14.42
N LYS A 57 15.54 11.14 -14.47
CA LYS A 57 14.63 12.08 -13.80
C LYS A 57 13.24 12.13 -14.42
N GLU A 58 13.10 11.80 -15.71
CA GLU A 58 11.78 11.72 -16.38
C GLU A 58 10.90 10.62 -15.77
N PHE A 59 11.49 9.52 -15.28
CA PHE A 59 10.75 8.44 -14.61
C PHE A 59 10.25 8.78 -13.20
N ARG A 60 10.62 9.95 -12.65
CA ARG A 60 10.23 10.30 -11.28
C ARG A 60 8.71 10.37 -11.12
N GLY A 61 8.03 10.92 -12.12
CA GLY A 61 6.56 10.98 -12.15
C GLY A 61 5.95 9.59 -12.15
N ASP A 62 6.45 8.68 -13.00
CA ASP A 62 5.97 7.30 -13.04
C ASP A 62 6.16 6.60 -11.69
N PHE A 63 7.27 6.90 -10.99
CA PHE A 63 7.51 6.30 -9.69
C PHE A 63 6.52 6.77 -8.62
N ASP A 64 6.28 8.09 -8.58
CA ASP A 64 5.34 8.73 -7.66
C ASP A 64 3.88 8.28 -7.95
N ASP A 65 3.52 8.13 -9.23
CA ASP A 65 2.20 7.67 -9.66
C ASP A 65 1.92 6.24 -9.20
N LEU A 66 2.89 5.34 -9.33
CA LEU A 66 2.74 3.96 -8.85
C LEU A 66 2.64 3.90 -7.33
N ASP A 67 3.43 4.71 -6.61
CA ASP A 67 3.34 4.80 -5.14
C ASP A 67 1.98 5.31 -4.67
N ALA A 68 1.44 6.32 -5.35
CA ALA A 68 0.10 6.85 -5.10
C ALA A 68 -1.00 5.81 -5.38
N ASN A 69 -0.84 5.01 -6.44
CA ASN A 69 -1.76 3.93 -6.76
C ASN A 69 -1.77 2.84 -5.67
N ILE A 70 -0.57 2.40 -5.23
CA ILE A 70 -0.43 1.43 -4.14
C ILE A 70 -1.06 1.96 -2.85
N THR A 71 -0.78 3.21 -2.50
CA THR A 71 -1.37 3.89 -1.32
C THR A 71 -2.90 3.92 -1.40
N SER A 72 -3.46 4.21 -2.57
CA SER A 72 -4.91 4.23 -2.80
C SER A 72 -5.51 2.84 -2.60
N TYR A 73 -4.83 1.79 -3.06
CA TYR A 73 -5.27 0.42 -2.87
C TYR A 73 -5.21 -0.03 -1.40
N ILE A 74 -4.15 0.32 -0.66
CA ILE A 74 -4.06 0.09 0.79
C ILE A 74 -5.22 0.79 1.52
N THR A 75 -5.55 2.01 1.12
CA THR A 75 -6.68 2.79 1.68
C THR A 75 -8.02 2.09 1.41
N PHE A 76 -8.20 1.54 0.21
CA PHE A 76 -9.37 0.74 -0.14
C PHE A 76 -9.48 -0.50 0.75
N LEU A 77 -8.40 -1.27 0.92
CA LEU A 77 -8.40 -2.47 1.78
C LEU A 77 -8.74 -2.13 3.24
N ASN A 78 -8.20 -1.03 3.78
CA ASN A 78 -8.55 -0.56 5.12
C ASN A 78 -10.03 -0.19 5.24
N SER A 79 -10.59 0.46 4.23
CA SER A 79 -12.01 0.83 4.20
C SER A 79 -12.91 -0.40 4.12
N ALA A 80 -12.55 -1.39 3.30
CA ALA A 80 -13.26 -2.66 3.20
C ALA A 80 -13.26 -3.40 4.55
N LYS A 81 -12.11 -3.50 5.21
CA LYS A 81 -12.02 -4.09 6.55
C LYS A 81 -12.95 -3.41 7.56
N LYS A 82 -12.96 -2.07 7.61
CA LYS A 82 -13.85 -1.32 8.52
C LYS A 82 -15.33 -1.60 8.25
N ALA A 83 -15.73 -1.72 6.98
CA ALA A 83 -17.11 -2.04 6.61
C ALA A 83 -17.50 -3.45 7.07
N TYR A 84 -16.60 -4.44 6.92
CA TYR A 84 -16.83 -5.80 7.41
C TYR A 84 -16.93 -5.87 8.94
N ASP A 85 -16.02 -5.18 9.65
CA ASP A 85 -16.02 -5.12 11.11
C ASP A 85 -17.35 -4.51 11.63
N ALA A 86 -17.80 -3.40 11.03
CA ALA A 86 -19.07 -2.77 11.39
C ALA A 86 -20.28 -3.69 11.15
N ALA A 87 -20.35 -4.36 9.99
CA ALA A 87 -21.42 -5.31 9.71
C ALA A 87 -21.44 -6.49 10.70
N GLN A 88 -20.26 -6.94 11.15
CA GLN A 88 -20.15 -7.99 12.15
C GLN A 88 -20.64 -7.53 13.54
N ASP A 89 -20.31 -6.31 13.93
CA ASP A 89 -20.77 -5.71 15.20
C ASP A 89 -22.29 -5.53 15.21
N ASP A 90 -22.88 -5.08 14.10
CA ASP A 90 -24.32 -4.94 13.94
C ASP A 90 -25.04 -6.29 14.08
N ILE A 91 -24.59 -7.32 13.35
CA ILE A 91 -25.15 -8.67 13.43
C ILE A 91 -25.02 -9.24 14.86
N THR A 92 -23.89 -9.03 15.51
CA THR A 92 -23.66 -9.52 16.88
C THR A 92 -24.57 -8.82 17.88
N THR A 93 -24.76 -7.52 17.72
CA THR A 93 -25.67 -6.72 18.55
C THR A 93 -27.12 -7.16 18.37
N GLU A 94 -27.58 -7.37 17.14
CA GLU A 94 -28.93 -7.88 16.86
C GLU A 94 -29.13 -9.31 17.40
N ALA A 95 -28.15 -10.19 17.22
CA ALA A 95 -28.20 -11.54 17.76
C ALA A 95 -28.24 -11.55 19.30
N GLY A 96 -27.53 -10.63 19.96
CA GLY A 96 -27.55 -10.47 21.41
C GLY A 96 -28.91 -10.02 21.97
N LYS A 97 -29.65 -9.19 21.21
CA LYS A 97 -31.01 -8.78 21.57
C LYS A 97 -32.00 -9.96 21.51
N LEU A 98 -31.83 -10.86 20.55
CA LEU A 98 -32.67 -12.06 20.43
C LEU A 98 -32.47 -13.06 21.58
N THR A 99 -31.30 -13.07 22.22
CA THR A 99 -31.03 -13.96 23.37
C THR A 99 -31.60 -13.46 24.71
N THR A 100 -32.01 -12.18 24.80
CA THR A 100 -32.58 -11.58 26.01
C THR A 100 -34.11 -11.63 26.09
N ASP A 101 -34.80 -12.09 25.05
CA ASP A 101 -36.28 -12.18 24.98
C ASP A 101 -36.85 -13.55 25.44
N TYR A 102 -36.18 -14.24 26.37
CA TYR A 102 -36.68 -15.46 27.03
C TYR A 102 -36.67 -15.35 28.56
#